data_AF-A0A450U314-F1
#
_entry.id   AF-A0A450U314-F1
#
_cell.length_a   1.000
_cell.length_b   1.000
_cell.length_c   1.000
_cell.angle_alpha   90.00
_cell.angle_beta   90.00
_cell.angle_gamma   90.00
#
_symmetry.space_group_name_H-M   'P 1'
#
loop_
_entity.id
_entity.type
_entity.pdbx_description
1 polymer ?
#
loop_
_entity_poly.entity_id
_entity_poly.type
_entity_poly.pdbx_seq_one_letter_code
_entity_poly.pdbx_strand_id
1 'polypeptide(L)'
;MSTVAFDTYKFIRTLKDAGIEEKRAEAVSTAFSEAQDEAELAKKSDIRALETQMHSFETGMNARMDSSETGMHARMDSFETGMHARMDSFETGMNTRMDSFETGINARMDSFETGINARMDSFETGINARMDTFETRMNARMGTFETGMNTRIDVLETKMGSLDGKLDSIRWILLVLVIAVIAPAIKGLL
;
A
#
# COMPACT_ATOMS: atom_id res chain seq x y z
N MET A 1 38.51 -39.69 -66.32
CA MET A 1 39.09 -40.63 -65.34
C MET A 1 39.38 -41.92 -66.08
N SER A 2 40.64 -42.37 -66.10
CA SER A 2 40.97 -43.68 -66.67
C SER A 2 40.55 -44.73 -65.65
N THR A 3 39.49 -45.48 -65.96
CA THR A 3 39.28 -46.81 -65.38
C THR A 3 40.49 -47.64 -65.78
N VAL A 4 41.36 -47.96 -64.82
CA VAL A 4 42.42 -48.94 -65.03
C VAL A 4 41.71 -50.29 -65.06
N ALA A 5 41.22 -50.69 -66.23
CA ALA A 5 40.66 -52.02 -66.42
C ALA A 5 41.77 -53.05 -66.20
N PHE A 6 41.45 -54.16 -65.56
CA PHE A 6 42.37 -55.27 -65.42
C PHE A 6 42.71 -55.80 -66.83
N ASP A 7 43.96 -55.63 -67.25
CA ASP A 7 44.45 -56.07 -68.56
C ASP A 7 44.86 -57.54 -68.46
N THR A 8 43.88 -58.43 -68.69
CA THR A 8 44.02 -59.88 -68.67
C THR A 8 45.17 -60.35 -69.57
N TYR A 9 45.36 -59.73 -70.74
CA TYR A 9 46.40 -60.12 -71.69
C TYR A 9 47.80 -59.79 -71.18
N LYS A 10 47.98 -58.56 -70.65
CA LYS A 10 49.25 -58.15 -70.04
C LYS A 10 49.57 -58.99 -68.81
N PHE A 11 48.56 -59.34 -68.00
CA PHE A 11 48.74 -60.20 -66.83
C PHE A 11 49.18 -61.62 -67.20
N ILE A 12 48.49 -62.27 -68.15
CA ILE A 12 48.86 -63.62 -68.64
C ILE A 12 50.29 -63.63 -69.18
N ARG A 13 50.68 -62.62 -69.98
CA ARG A 13 52.05 -62.51 -70.51
C ARG A 13 53.09 -62.41 -69.40
N THR A 14 52.80 -61.63 -68.35
CA THR A 14 53.71 -61.47 -67.21
C THR A 14 53.92 -62.79 -66.46
N LEU A 15 52.86 -63.60 -66.32
CA LEU A 15 52.97 -64.94 -65.71
C LEU A 15 53.79 -65.90 -66.60
N LYS A 16 53.62 -65.84 -67.92
CA LYS A 16 54.42 -66.63 -68.88
C LYS A 16 55.90 -66.26 -68.82
N ASP A 17 56.22 -64.98 -68.79
CA ASP A 17 57.60 -64.48 -68.70
C ASP A 17 58.26 -64.87 -67.35
N ALA A 18 57.45 -65.09 -66.30
CA ALA A 18 57.88 -65.64 -65.02
C ALA A 18 57.99 -67.18 -64.99
N GLY A 19 57.77 -67.86 -66.12
CA GLY A 19 57.93 -69.31 -66.25
C GLY A 19 56.67 -70.15 -65.96
N ILE A 20 55.49 -69.51 -65.86
CA ILE A 20 54.22 -70.23 -65.69
C ILE A 20 53.68 -70.68 -67.05
N GLU A 21 53.27 -71.94 -67.14
CA GLU A 21 52.65 -72.52 -68.35
C GLU A 21 51.39 -71.73 -68.76
N GLU A 22 51.20 -71.49 -70.06
CA GLU A 22 50.14 -70.65 -70.64
C GLU A 22 48.73 -71.01 -70.13
N LYS A 23 48.37 -72.30 -70.12
CA LYS A 23 47.08 -72.76 -69.61
C LYS A 23 46.86 -72.44 -68.13
N ARG A 24 47.94 -72.45 -67.32
CA ARG A 24 47.87 -72.12 -65.89
C ARG A 24 47.83 -70.60 -65.70
N ALA A 25 48.55 -69.85 -66.53
CA ALA A 25 48.51 -68.38 -66.53
C ALA A 25 47.12 -67.84 -66.89
N GLU A 26 46.47 -68.44 -67.90
CA GLU A 26 45.07 -68.16 -68.25
C GLU A 26 44.12 -68.46 -67.08
N ALA A 27 44.22 -69.65 -66.48
CA ALA A 27 43.38 -70.04 -65.35
C ALA A 27 43.54 -69.11 -64.13
N VAL A 28 44.76 -68.69 -63.81
CA VAL A 28 45.05 -67.75 -62.70
C VAL A 28 44.54 -66.36 -63.03
N SER A 29 44.67 -65.90 -64.29
CA SER A 29 44.15 -64.59 -64.71
C SER A 29 42.62 -64.53 -64.65
N THR A 30 41.95 -65.60 -65.06
CA THR A 30 40.48 -65.70 -65.00
C THR A 30 40.01 -65.74 -63.55
N ALA A 31 40.57 -66.61 -62.71
CA ALA A 31 40.22 -66.69 -61.29
C ALA A 31 40.50 -65.37 -60.55
N PHE A 32 41.56 -64.64 -60.91
CA PHE A 32 41.87 -63.34 -60.33
C PHE A 32 40.91 -62.24 -60.80
N SER A 33 40.51 -62.24 -62.08
CA SER A 33 39.51 -61.31 -62.61
C SER A 33 38.15 -61.55 -61.97
N GLU A 34 37.71 -62.82 -61.90
CA GLU A 34 36.45 -63.21 -61.25
C GLU A 34 36.45 -62.85 -59.76
N ALA A 35 37.54 -63.11 -59.03
CA ALA A 35 37.67 -62.73 -57.63
C ALA A 35 37.69 -61.21 -57.41
N GLN A 36 38.19 -60.43 -58.38
CA GLN A 36 38.20 -58.96 -58.31
C GLN A 36 36.82 -58.37 -58.68
N ASP A 37 36.07 -59.03 -59.57
CA ASP A 37 34.69 -58.67 -59.92
C ASP A 37 33.69 -59.05 -58.82
N GLU A 38 33.93 -60.16 -58.09
CA GLU A 38 33.16 -60.57 -56.92
C GLU A 38 33.46 -59.73 -55.67
N ALA A 39 34.59 -59.02 -55.63
CA ALA A 39 34.93 -58.14 -54.52
C ALA A 39 34.09 -56.85 -54.60
N GLU A 40 33.11 -56.69 -53.71
CA GLU A 40 32.34 -55.46 -53.52
C GLU A 40 33.20 -54.34 -52.88
N LEU A 41 34.21 -53.86 -53.61
CA LEU A 41 35.07 -52.77 -53.17
C LEU A 41 34.40 -51.43 -53.44
N ALA A 42 34.40 -50.55 -52.43
CA ALA A 42 33.96 -49.16 -52.60
C ALA A 42 34.78 -48.49 -53.72
N LYS A 43 34.10 -47.96 -54.72
CA LYS A 43 34.74 -47.29 -55.85
C LYS A 43 35.18 -45.89 -55.42
N LYS A 44 36.14 -45.32 -56.14
CA LYS A 44 36.60 -43.93 -55.94
C LYS A 44 35.45 -42.91 -56.07
N SER A 45 34.42 -43.23 -56.86
CA SER A 45 33.18 -42.46 -56.95
C SER A 45 32.43 -42.41 -55.62
N ASP A 46 32.37 -43.55 -54.93
CA ASP A 46 31.59 -43.73 -53.71
C ASP A 46 32.25 -43.00 -52.55
N ILE A 47 33.60 -43.06 -52.49
CA ILE A 47 34.39 -42.26 -51.54
C ILE A 47 34.14 -40.77 -51.74
N ARG A 48 34.16 -40.27 -52.99
CA ARG A 48 33.88 -38.86 -53.28
C ARG A 48 32.45 -38.45 -52.95
N ALA A 49 31.49 -39.35 -53.19
CA ALA A 49 30.10 -39.12 -52.81
C ALA A 49 29.98 -39.00 -51.28
N LEU A 50 30.67 -39.87 -50.53
CA LEU A 50 30.72 -39.84 -49.08
C LEU A 50 31.40 -38.56 -48.56
N GLU A 51 32.54 -38.16 -49.13
CA GLU A 51 33.23 -36.89 -48.80
C GLU A 51 32.32 -35.68 -49.00
N THR A 52 31.57 -35.66 -50.10
CA THR A 52 30.63 -34.59 -50.41
C THR A 52 29.47 -34.56 -49.40
N GLN A 53 28.90 -35.73 -49.08
CA GLN A 53 27.84 -35.84 -48.08
C GLN A 53 28.33 -35.41 -46.68
N MET A 54 29.54 -35.82 -46.30
CA MET A 54 30.15 -35.47 -45.02
C MET A 54 30.39 -33.96 -44.92
N HIS A 55 30.93 -33.33 -45.96
CA HIS A 55 31.10 -31.88 -46.00
C HIS A 55 29.76 -31.14 -45.93
N SER A 56 28.74 -31.63 -46.64
CA SER A 56 27.39 -31.05 -46.56
C SER A 56 26.78 -31.20 -45.16
N PHE A 57 27.01 -32.34 -44.51
CA PHE A 57 26.54 -32.60 -43.15
C PHE A 57 27.22 -31.69 -42.13
N GLU A 58 28.54 -31.54 -42.21
CA GLU A 58 29.32 -30.62 -41.36
C GLU A 58 28.83 -29.18 -41.53
N THR A 59 28.66 -28.73 -42.78
CA THR A 59 28.14 -27.39 -43.08
C THR A 59 26.74 -27.20 -42.49
N GLY A 60 25.86 -28.20 -42.63
CA GLY A 60 24.52 -28.17 -42.05
C GLY A 60 24.50 -28.17 -40.52
N MET A 61 25.43 -28.89 -39.88
CA MET A 61 25.60 -28.88 -38.43
C MET A 61 26.07 -27.52 -37.93
N ASN A 62 27.09 -26.92 -38.57
CA ASN A 62 27.61 -25.61 -38.19
C ASN A 62 26.51 -24.55 -38.30
N ALA A 63 25.77 -24.52 -39.42
CA ALA A 63 24.66 -23.58 -39.60
C ALA A 63 23.56 -23.74 -38.53
N ARG A 64 23.26 -24.98 -38.11
CA ARG A 64 22.30 -25.24 -37.02
C ARG A 64 22.83 -24.77 -35.67
N MET A 65 24.13 -24.94 -35.42
CA MET A 65 24.77 -24.50 -34.19
C MET A 65 24.75 -22.97 -34.09
N ASP A 66 25.15 -22.27 -35.17
CA ASP A 66 25.12 -20.81 -35.24
C ASP A 66 23.70 -20.25 -35.05
N SER A 67 22.70 -20.89 -35.69
CA SER A 67 21.30 -20.52 -35.54
C SER A 67 20.80 -20.71 -34.10
N SER A 68 21.20 -21.82 -33.46
CA SER A 68 20.86 -22.10 -32.07
C SER A 68 21.49 -21.10 -31.10
N GLU A 69 22.77 -20.77 -31.29
CA GLU A 69 23.49 -19.79 -30.48
C GLU A 69 22.85 -18.41 -30.61
N THR A 70 22.58 -17.97 -31.84
CA THR A 70 21.88 -16.71 -32.11
C THR A 70 20.50 -16.68 -31.46
N GLY A 71 19.74 -17.77 -31.57
CA GLY A 71 18.43 -17.88 -30.93
C GLY A 71 18.49 -17.85 -29.40
N MET A 72 19.55 -18.40 -28.81
CA MET A 72 19.75 -18.40 -27.36
C MET A 72 20.11 -17.00 -26.85
N HIS A 73 20.99 -16.29 -27.57
CA HIS A 73 21.29 -14.87 -27.28
C HIS A 73 20.05 -14.00 -27.34
N ALA A 74 19.27 -14.09 -28.41
CA ALA A 74 18.04 -13.30 -28.54
C ALA A 74 17.02 -13.58 -27.41
N ARG A 75 16.93 -14.83 -26.96
CA ARG A 75 16.08 -15.20 -25.80
C ARG A 75 16.61 -14.62 -24.50
N MET A 76 17.92 -14.60 -24.31
CA MET A 76 18.56 -14.02 -23.13
C MET A 76 18.32 -12.51 -23.06
N ASP A 77 18.53 -11.80 -24.17
CA ASP A 77 18.31 -10.34 -24.26
C ASP A 77 16.84 -9.98 -24.00
N SER A 78 15.91 -10.76 -24.58
CA SER A 78 14.48 -10.59 -24.35
C SER A 78 14.10 -10.81 -22.89
N PHE A 79 14.69 -11.82 -22.24
CA PHE A 79 14.47 -12.11 -20.84
C PHE A 79 15.01 -10.98 -19.94
N GLU A 80 16.23 -10.50 -20.18
CA GLU A 80 16.85 -9.41 -19.41
C GLU A 80 16.03 -8.12 -19.53
N THR A 81 15.61 -7.77 -20.74
CA THR A 81 14.72 -6.64 -21.02
C THR A 81 13.39 -6.78 -20.28
N GLY A 82 12.79 -7.98 -20.32
CA GLY A 82 11.54 -8.27 -19.61
C GLY A 82 11.67 -8.19 -18.09
N MET A 83 12.82 -8.58 -17.53
CA MET A 83 13.10 -8.41 -16.11
C MET A 83 13.25 -6.94 -15.72
N HIS A 84 13.97 -6.14 -16.51
CA HIS A 84 14.12 -4.70 -16.26
C HIS A 84 12.76 -4.01 -16.26
N ALA A 85 11.93 -4.24 -17.28
CA ALA A 85 10.59 -3.66 -17.34
C ALA A 85 9.70 -4.07 -16.15
N ARG A 86 9.83 -5.31 -15.66
CA ARG A 86 9.14 -5.77 -14.44
C ARG A 86 9.65 -5.07 -13.19
N MET A 87 10.96 -4.86 -13.08
CA MET A 87 11.59 -4.15 -11.96
C MET A 87 11.09 -2.70 -11.91
N ASP A 88 11.12 -1.99 -13.04
CA ASP A 88 10.65 -0.60 -13.17
C ASP A 88 9.17 -0.46 -12.82
N SER A 89 8.34 -1.40 -13.31
CA SER A 89 6.91 -1.43 -13.00
C SER A 89 6.65 -1.66 -11.52
N PHE A 90 7.43 -2.55 -10.89
CA PHE A 90 7.34 -2.82 -9.46
C PHE A 90 7.74 -1.60 -8.62
N GLU A 91 8.85 -0.95 -8.96
CA GLU A 91 9.31 0.28 -8.29
C GLU A 91 8.27 1.40 -8.41
N THR A 92 7.75 1.64 -9.61
CA THR A 92 6.69 2.63 -9.85
C THR A 92 5.44 2.33 -9.03
N GLY A 93 5.04 1.05 -8.98
CA GLY A 93 3.89 0.60 -8.19
C GLY A 93 4.10 0.80 -6.69
N MET A 94 5.32 0.55 -6.19
CA MET A 94 5.68 0.81 -4.79
C MET A 94 5.63 2.29 -4.45
N ASN A 95 6.20 3.15 -5.29
CA ASN A 95 6.19 4.60 -5.09
C ASN A 95 4.76 5.15 -5.05
N THR A 96 3.92 4.75 -6.01
CA THR A 96 2.50 5.15 -6.05
C THR A 96 1.75 4.74 -4.77
N ARG A 97 2.03 3.54 -4.25
CA ARG A 97 1.43 3.05 -3.02
C ARG A 97 1.91 3.82 -1.80
N MET A 98 3.18 4.21 -1.76
CA MET A 98 3.75 5.02 -0.69
C MET A 98 3.14 6.43 -0.67
N ASP A 99 3.04 7.08 -1.83
CA ASP A 99 2.41 8.40 -1.97
C ASP A 99 0.94 8.39 -1.54
N SER A 100 0.22 7.34 -1.92
CA SER A 100 -1.18 7.14 -1.52
C SER A 100 -1.32 6.95 -0.01
N PHE A 101 -0.37 6.25 0.60
CA PHE A 101 -0.35 6.02 2.04
C PHE A 101 -0.06 7.31 2.82
N GLU A 102 0.93 8.09 2.38
CA GLU A 102 1.26 9.40 2.96
C GLU A 102 0.07 10.37 2.86
N THR A 103 -0.54 10.47 1.68
CA THR A 103 -1.75 11.27 1.45
C THR A 103 -2.88 10.84 2.39
N GLY A 104 -3.08 9.52 2.56
CA GLY A 104 -4.08 8.97 3.46
C GLY A 104 -3.82 9.28 4.93
N ILE A 105 -2.56 9.29 5.37
CA ILE A 105 -2.20 9.70 6.74
C ILE A 105 -2.49 11.18 6.96
N ASN A 106 -2.08 12.04 6.03
CA ASN A 106 -2.29 13.49 6.14
C ASN A 106 -3.78 13.82 6.23
N ALA A 107 -4.61 13.23 5.36
CA ALA A 107 -6.06 13.42 5.42
C ALA A 107 -6.70 12.96 6.75
N ARG A 108 -6.17 11.88 7.36
CA ARG A 108 -6.63 11.42 8.68
C ARG A 108 -6.20 12.36 9.81
N MET A 109 -5.00 12.95 9.73
CA MET A 109 -4.54 13.97 10.67
C MET A 109 -5.42 15.23 10.58
N ASP A 110 -5.67 15.74 9.38
CA ASP A 110 -6.50 16.93 9.16
C ASP A 110 -7.93 16.73 9.70
N SER A 111 -8.50 15.55 9.45
CA SER A 111 -9.83 15.19 9.96
C SER A 111 -9.84 15.09 11.48
N PHE A 112 -8.77 14.57 12.08
CA PHE A 112 -8.64 14.47 13.54
C PHE A 112 -8.51 15.85 14.20
N GLU A 113 -7.68 16.73 13.64
CA GLU A 113 -7.52 18.12 14.11
C GLU A 113 -8.85 18.87 14.02
N THR A 114 -9.54 18.79 12.88
CA THR A 114 -10.87 19.38 12.69
C THR A 114 -11.86 18.85 13.72
N GLY A 115 -11.84 17.54 13.99
CA GLY A 115 -12.72 16.90 14.97
C GLY A 115 -12.44 17.35 16.42
N ILE A 116 -11.17 17.59 16.77
CA ILE A 116 -10.79 18.13 18.08
C ILE A 116 -11.28 19.57 18.23
N ASN A 117 -11.06 20.41 17.22
CA ASN A 117 -11.46 21.82 17.27
C ASN A 117 -12.98 21.94 17.44
N ALA A 118 -13.76 21.19 16.65
CA ALA A 118 -15.22 21.17 16.79
C ALA A 118 -15.68 20.71 18.19
N ARG A 119 -14.97 19.76 18.80
CA ARG A 119 -15.25 19.32 20.18
C ARG A 119 -14.92 20.40 21.21
N MET A 120 -13.81 21.13 21.05
CA MET A 120 -13.47 22.25 21.91
C MET A 120 -14.51 23.37 21.82
N ASP A 121 -14.91 23.75 20.61
CA ASP A 121 -15.93 24.79 20.39
C ASP A 121 -17.27 24.42 21.04
N SER A 122 -17.68 23.15 20.89
CA SER A 122 -18.89 22.63 21.51
C SER A 122 -18.79 22.63 23.04
N PHE A 123 -17.63 22.30 23.59
CA PHE A 123 -17.39 22.31 25.03
C PHE A 123 -17.41 23.74 25.60
N GLU A 124 -16.76 24.69 24.94
CA GLU A 124 -16.76 26.11 25.32
C GLU A 124 -18.19 26.66 25.30
N THR A 125 -18.93 26.41 24.21
CA THR A 125 -20.35 26.80 24.10
C THR A 125 -21.18 26.22 25.25
N GLY A 126 -20.95 24.93 25.58
CA GLY A 126 -21.62 24.26 26.69
C GLY A 126 -21.29 24.84 28.07
N ILE A 127 -20.05 25.28 28.30
CA ILE A 127 -19.66 25.98 29.53
C ILE A 127 -20.33 27.33 29.63
N ASN A 128 -20.31 28.12 28.56
CA ASN A 128 -20.91 29.45 28.54
C ASN A 128 -22.41 29.38 28.86
N ALA A 129 -23.15 28.48 28.20
CA ALA A 129 -24.57 28.27 28.49
C ALA A 129 -24.84 27.84 29.95
N ARG A 130 -23.95 27.05 30.55
CA ARG A 130 -24.03 26.67 31.97
C ARG A 130 -23.76 27.85 32.90
N MET A 131 -22.80 28.71 32.58
CA MET A 131 -22.55 29.96 33.32
C MET A 131 -23.75 30.89 33.25
N ASP A 132 -24.31 31.13 32.06
CA ASP A 132 -25.49 31.99 31.89
C ASP A 132 -26.68 31.49 32.72
N THR A 133 -26.90 30.17 32.71
CA THR A 133 -27.94 29.52 33.51
C THR A 133 -27.68 29.70 35.01
N PHE A 134 -26.42 29.59 35.45
CA PHE A 134 -26.03 29.77 36.84
C PHE A 134 -26.24 31.22 37.29
N GLU A 135 -25.78 32.19 36.50
CA GLU A 135 -25.94 33.62 36.77
C GLU A 135 -27.43 33.99 36.88
N THR A 136 -28.24 33.54 35.92
CA THR A 136 -29.69 33.76 35.93
C THR A 136 -30.32 33.23 37.22
N ARG A 137 -29.95 32.01 37.64
CA ARG A 137 -30.47 31.39 38.87
C ARG A 137 -30.02 32.16 40.11
N MET A 138 -28.77 32.63 40.14
CA MET A 138 -28.22 33.40 41.25
C MET A 138 -28.95 34.74 41.39
N ASN A 139 -29.15 35.46 40.28
CA ASN A 139 -29.89 36.72 40.25
C ASN A 139 -31.33 36.55 40.73
N ALA A 140 -32.03 35.50 40.27
CA ALA A 140 -33.39 35.20 40.74
C ALA A 140 -33.45 34.90 42.24
N ARG A 141 -32.46 34.15 42.75
CA ARG A 141 -32.35 33.85 44.19
C ARG A 141 -32.07 35.11 45.00
N MET A 142 -31.20 35.98 44.52
CA MET A 142 -30.90 37.26 45.17
C MET A 142 -32.13 38.16 45.22
N GLY A 143 -32.86 38.31 44.10
CA GLY A 143 -34.10 39.10 44.06
C GLY A 143 -35.19 38.54 45.01
N THR A 144 -35.29 37.21 45.11
CA THR A 144 -36.20 36.56 46.09
C THR A 144 -35.78 36.88 47.53
N PHE A 145 -34.48 36.87 47.81
CA PHE A 145 -33.94 37.19 49.13
C PHE A 145 -34.16 38.66 49.50
N GLU A 146 -33.88 39.60 48.59
CA GLU A 146 -34.12 41.04 48.77
C GLU A 146 -35.61 41.32 49.03
N THR A 147 -36.50 40.74 48.23
CA THR A 147 -37.96 40.84 48.44
C THR A 147 -38.34 40.33 49.82
N GLY A 148 -37.83 39.15 50.22
CA GLY A 148 -38.09 38.58 51.53
C GLY A 148 -37.57 39.44 52.70
N MET A 149 -36.43 40.12 52.53
CA MET A 149 -35.91 41.07 53.51
C MET A 149 -36.79 42.32 53.63
N ASN A 150 -37.19 42.91 52.49
CA ASN A 150 -38.05 44.09 52.47
C ASN A 150 -39.39 43.80 53.17
N THR A 151 -40.03 42.67 52.87
CA THR A 151 -41.26 42.25 53.55
C THR A 151 -41.07 42.13 55.08
N ARG A 152 -39.92 41.61 55.53
CA ARG A 152 -39.63 41.52 56.97
C ARG A 152 -39.43 42.90 57.61
N ILE A 153 -38.79 43.84 56.91
CA ILE A 153 -38.62 45.23 57.34
C ILE A 153 -39.98 45.91 57.45
N ASP A 154 -40.84 45.81 56.44
CA ASP A 154 -42.20 46.39 56.44
C ASP A 154 -43.03 45.90 57.64
N VAL A 155 -42.92 44.60 57.96
CA VAL A 155 -43.56 44.00 59.14
C VAL A 155 -43.00 44.58 60.44
N LEU A 156 -41.70 44.81 60.52
CA LEU A 156 -41.07 45.43 61.70
C LEU A 156 -41.50 46.89 61.86
N GLU A 157 -41.52 47.67 60.78
CA GLU A 157 -41.98 49.07 60.79
C GLU A 157 -43.44 49.17 61.24
N THR A 158 -44.31 48.29 60.72
CA THR A 158 -45.72 48.22 61.13
C THR A 158 -45.87 47.92 62.62
N LYS A 159 -45.11 46.95 63.14
CA LYS A 159 -45.12 46.61 64.58
C LYS A 159 -44.63 47.77 65.44
N MET A 160 -43.58 48.46 65.00
CA MET A 160 -43.02 49.62 65.70
C MET A 160 -44.02 50.78 65.74
N GLY A 161 -44.68 51.09 64.61
CA GLY A 161 -45.74 52.10 64.58
C GLY A 161 -46.93 51.76 65.49
N SER A 162 -47.29 50.47 65.60
CA SER A 162 -48.32 50.03 66.56
C SER A 162 -47.89 50.22 68.02
N LEU A 163 -46.60 50.01 68.34
CA LEU A 163 -46.05 50.27 69.67
C LEU A 163 -46.03 51.77 69.97
N ASP A 164 -45.62 52.61 69.03
CA ASP A 164 -45.63 54.07 69.19
C ASP A 164 -47.06 54.60 69.45
N GLY A 165 -48.06 54.13 68.69
CA GLY A 165 -49.46 54.50 68.94
C GLY A 165 -49.98 54.05 70.31
N LYS A 166 -49.55 52.88 70.81
CA LYS A 166 -49.85 52.44 72.20
C LYS A 166 -49.17 53.34 73.23
N LEU A 167 -47.91 53.72 73.01
CA LEU A 167 -47.18 54.62 73.89
C LEU A 167 -47.82 56.01 73.96
N ASP A 168 -48.27 56.56 72.83
CA ASP A 168 -48.97 57.84 72.79
C ASP A 168 -50.32 57.78 73.50
N SER A 169 -51.04 56.66 73.35
CA SER A 169 -52.27 56.42 74.12
C SER A 169 -52.01 56.40 75.63
N ILE A 170 -50.94 55.73 76.07
CA ILE A 170 -50.52 55.71 77.48
C ILE A 170 -50.13 57.11 77.96
N ARG A 171 -49.35 57.86 77.18
CA ARG A 171 -48.97 59.25 77.49
C ARG A 171 -50.20 60.14 77.67
N TRP A 172 -51.20 60.01 76.80
CA TRP A 172 -52.45 60.76 76.90
C TRP A 172 -53.24 60.38 78.15
N ILE A 173 -53.38 59.08 78.45
CA ILE A 173 -54.06 58.59 79.67
C ILE A 173 -53.36 59.13 80.92
N LEU A 174 -52.03 59.08 80.98
CA LEU A 174 -51.26 59.62 82.11
C LEU A 174 -51.46 61.13 82.27
N LEU A 175 -51.46 61.90 81.17
CA LEU A 175 -51.72 63.33 81.21
C LEU A 175 -53.12 63.64 81.74
N VAL A 176 -54.14 62.91 81.28
CA VAL A 176 -55.52 63.03 81.78
C VAL A 176 -55.61 62.70 83.27
N LEU A 177 -54.96 61.62 83.71
CA LEU A 177 -54.91 61.23 85.14
C LEU A 177 -54.23 62.31 85.99
N VAL A 178 -53.10 62.85 85.55
CA VAL A 178 -52.39 63.93 86.24
C VAL A 178 -53.28 65.17 86.39
N ILE A 179 -53.98 65.59 85.32
CA ILE A 179 -54.92 66.71 85.38
C ILE A 179 -56.07 66.42 86.34
N ALA A 180 -56.67 65.22 86.26
CA ALA A 180 -57.80 64.83 87.11
C ALA A 180 -57.45 64.80 88.61
N VAL A 181 -56.22 64.43 88.96
CA VAL A 181 -55.74 64.38 90.36
C VAL A 181 -55.30 65.75 90.87
N ILE A 182 -54.55 66.52 90.07
CA ILE A 182 -53.94 67.78 90.52
C ILE A 182 -54.92 68.97 90.46
N ALA A 183 -55.77 69.06 89.43
CA ALA A 183 -56.70 70.19 89.26
C ALA A 183 -57.65 70.41 90.46
N PRO A 184 -58.28 69.38 91.08
CA PRO A 184 -59.09 69.59 92.28
C PRO A 184 -58.25 69.95 93.52
N ALA A 185 -57.00 69.46 93.64
CA ALA A 185 -56.11 69.81 94.75
C ALA A 185 -55.69 71.29 94.72
N ILE A 186 -55.51 71.88 93.53
CA ILE A 186 -55.20 73.31 93.37
C ILE A 186 -56.43 74.18 93.67
N LYS A 187 -57.63 73.78 93.25
CA LYS A 187 -58.88 74.51 93.56
C LYS A 187 -59.24 74.49 95.05
N GLY A 188 -58.80 73.50 95.82
CA GLY A 188 -58.96 73.47 97.26
C GLY A 188 -57.95 74.32 98.03
N LEU A 189 -56.94 74.88 97.36
CA LEU A 189 -55.83 75.65 97.95
C LEU A 189 -55.89 77.16 97.63
N LEU A 190 -56.81 77.59 96.76
CA LEU A 190 -57.14 78.98 96.42
C LEU A 190 -58.46 79.38 97.07
#